data_AF-A0A377E171-F1
#
_entry.id   AF-A0A377E171-F1
#
_cell.length_a   1.000
_cell.length_b   1.000
_cell.length_c   1.000
_cell.angle_alpha   90.00
_cell.angle_beta   90.00
_cell.angle_gamma   90.00
#
_symmetry.space_group_name_H-M   'P 1'
#
loop_
_entity.id
_entity.type
_entity.pdbx_description
1 polymer ?
#
loop_
_entity_poly.entity_id
_entity_poly.type
_entity_poly.pdbx_seq_one_letter_code
_entity_poly.pdbx_strand_id
1 'polypeptide(L)'
;MKSGIDLAVSYNMQVDHGFAQPLEFLLGGLDKVPVLPVFINGVATPLPGFQRTRMLGEAIGRFASSLNKRVLFLGSGGLSHQPPVPELAKADAHMRDRLLGSGKQLPENERELRQQRVISAAEKFVVDQNTLHPLNPVWDNRFMSLLEQGRLQGLDAVSNEELSAMAGKSTHEVKTWVAAFAAFAAISAFGNWRSEGRYYRPIPEWIAGFGSLSATTQN
;
A
#
# COMPACT_ATOMS: atom_id res chain seq x y z
N MET A 1 14.05 -22.36 3.61
CA MET A 1 13.53 -21.11 4.22
C MET A 1 12.80 -21.49 5.52
N LYS A 2 13.16 -20.91 6.68
CA LYS A 2 12.65 -21.35 7.99
C LYS A 2 11.21 -20.91 8.31
N SER A 3 10.64 -19.96 7.57
CA SER A 3 9.31 -19.38 7.86
C SER A 3 8.24 -19.66 6.79
N GLY A 4 8.54 -20.48 5.78
CA GLY A 4 7.55 -20.87 4.75
C GLY A 4 7.06 -19.72 3.84
N ILE A 5 7.81 -18.61 3.77
CA ILE A 5 7.54 -17.48 2.88
C ILE A 5 8.62 -17.41 1.79
N ASP A 6 8.18 -17.49 0.54
CA ASP A 6 9.02 -17.35 -0.65
C ASP A 6 9.11 -15.87 -1.04
N LEU A 7 10.33 -15.41 -1.30
CA LEU A 7 10.63 -14.01 -1.59
C LEU A 7 11.49 -13.90 -2.84
N ALA A 8 11.21 -12.89 -3.65
CA ALA A 8 12.15 -12.39 -4.63
C ALA A 8 13.14 -11.42 -3.96
N VAL A 9 14.40 -11.44 -4.40
CA VAL A 9 15.44 -10.55 -3.89
C VAL A 9 15.99 -9.72 -5.03
N SER A 10 16.14 -8.42 -4.79
CA SER A 10 16.82 -7.50 -5.70
C SER A 10 17.87 -6.72 -4.92
N TYR A 11 19.11 -6.71 -5.43
CA TYR A 11 20.22 -5.93 -4.89
C TYR A 11 20.33 -4.54 -5.52
N ASN A 12 19.51 -4.26 -6.54
CA ASN A 12 19.54 -3.00 -7.28
C ASN A 12 18.10 -2.52 -7.59
N MET A 13 17.20 -2.70 -6.61
CA MET A 13 15.84 -2.17 -6.71
C MET A 13 15.91 -0.65 -6.68
N GLN A 14 15.39 0.00 -7.72
CA GLN A 14 15.11 1.43 -7.67
C GLN A 14 13.71 1.61 -7.09
N VAL A 15 13.62 2.41 -6.04
CA VAL A 15 12.36 2.72 -5.38
C VAL A 15 11.68 3.90 -6.06
N ASP A 16 10.34 3.87 -6.11
CA ASP A 16 9.54 4.95 -6.67
C ASP A 16 8.93 5.83 -5.57
N HIS A 17 8.00 6.70 -5.97
CA HIS A 17 7.25 7.59 -5.09
C HIS A 17 6.57 6.89 -3.91
N GLY A 18 6.10 5.64 -4.07
CA GLY A 18 5.45 4.89 -2.99
C GLY A 18 6.36 4.63 -1.79
N PHE A 19 7.68 4.63 -2.00
CA PHE A 19 8.69 4.56 -0.95
C PHE A 19 9.27 5.94 -0.62
N ALA A 20 9.62 6.71 -1.65
CA ALA A 20 10.37 7.94 -1.52
C ALA A 20 9.58 9.03 -0.79
N GLN A 21 8.32 9.24 -1.14
CA GLN A 21 7.50 10.33 -0.59
C GLN A 21 7.25 10.16 0.91
N PRO A 22 6.82 8.99 1.42
CA PRO A 22 6.67 8.80 2.87
C PRO A 22 7.96 9.06 3.66
N LEU A 23 9.12 8.63 3.14
CA LEU A 23 10.41 8.87 3.79
C LEU A 23 10.78 10.36 3.78
N GLU A 24 10.57 11.05 2.66
CA GLU A 24 10.79 12.49 2.55
C GLU A 24 9.92 13.26 3.56
N PHE A 25 8.61 12.98 3.59
CA PHE A 25 7.68 13.70 4.47
C PHE A 25 7.87 13.39 5.95
N LEU A 26 8.20 12.15 6.32
CA LEU A 26 8.31 11.73 7.73
C LEU A 26 9.71 11.95 8.30
N LEU A 27 10.76 11.77 7.48
CA LEU A 27 12.15 11.73 7.93
C LEU A 27 13.02 12.84 7.32
N GLY A 28 12.51 13.59 6.33
CA GLY A 28 13.24 14.68 5.67
C GLY A 28 14.30 14.20 4.67
N GLY A 29 14.18 12.97 4.17
CA GLY A 29 15.06 12.43 3.13
C GLY A 29 15.11 10.90 3.09
N LEU A 30 15.51 10.36 1.94
CA LEU A 30 15.63 8.91 1.74
C LEU A 30 16.87 8.30 2.41
N ASP A 31 17.89 9.11 2.70
CA ASP A 31 19.21 8.69 3.18
C ASP A 31 19.43 8.96 4.68
N LYS A 32 18.38 9.37 5.41
CA LYS A 32 18.48 9.79 6.82
C LYS A 32 18.69 8.63 7.79
N VAL A 33 18.20 7.44 7.44
CA VAL A 33 18.36 6.20 8.21
C VAL A 33 18.53 5.02 7.26
N PRO A 34 19.14 3.90 7.70
CA PRO A 34 19.15 2.69 6.89
C PRO A 34 17.73 2.18 6.60
N VAL A 35 17.39 2.02 5.33
CA VAL A 35 16.08 1.54 4.87
C VAL A 35 16.23 0.16 4.20
N LEU A 36 15.40 -0.79 4.60
CA LEU A 36 15.22 -2.06 3.90
C LEU A 36 13.90 -2.00 3.11
N PRO A 37 13.93 -1.77 1.78
CA PRO A 37 12.71 -1.72 0.99
C PRO A 37 12.09 -3.12 0.84
N VAL A 38 10.79 -3.22 1.14
CA VAL A 38 9.99 -4.42 0.93
C VAL A 38 8.86 -4.09 -0.04
N PHE A 39 8.93 -4.66 -1.25
CA PHE A 39 7.90 -4.49 -2.26
C PHE A 39 6.80 -5.55 -2.10
N ILE A 40 5.54 -5.12 -2.07
CA ILE A 40 4.38 -5.99 -2.08
C ILE A 40 3.54 -5.64 -3.31
N ASN A 41 3.36 -6.62 -4.18
CA ASN A 41 2.59 -6.43 -5.41
C ASN A 41 1.12 -6.12 -5.11
N GLY A 42 0.68 -4.90 -5.42
CA GLY A 42 -0.70 -4.45 -5.30
C GLY A 42 -1.39 -4.19 -6.65
N VAL A 43 -0.71 -4.40 -7.78
CA VAL A 43 -1.19 -3.92 -9.09
C VAL A 43 -1.33 -5.04 -10.12
N ALA A 44 -0.28 -5.84 -10.34
CA ALA A 44 -0.27 -6.83 -11.41
C ALA A 44 -0.76 -8.19 -10.89
N THR A 45 -1.68 -8.85 -11.57
CA THR A 45 -2.07 -10.21 -11.17
C THR A 45 -0.93 -11.21 -11.46
N PRO A 46 -0.73 -12.25 -10.62
CA PRO A 46 -1.49 -12.59 -9.41
C PRO A 46 -1.10 -11.73 -8.19
N LEU A 47 -2.11 -11.39 -7.37
CA LEU A 47 -1.95 -10.57 -6.16
C LEU A 47 -1.86 -11.46 -4.91
N PRO A 48 -1.01 -11.15 -3.92
CA PRO A 48 -0.99 -11.87 -2.65
C PRO A 48 -2.28 -11.61 -1.88
N GLY A 49 -2.81 -12.62 -1.18
CA GLY A 49 -3.92 -12.43 -0.24
C GLY A 49 -3.48 -11.71 1.05
N PHE A 50 -4.45 -11.27 1.86
CA PHE A 50 -4.17 -10.67 3.16
C PHE A 50 -3.43 -11.62 4.11
N GLN A 51 -3.84 -12.89 4.17
CA GLN A 51 -3.18 -13.91 5.00
C GLN A 51 -1.69 -14.04 4.68
N ARG A 52 -1.34 -14.15 3.39
CA ARG A 52 0.07 -14.27 2.97
C ARG A 52 0.87 -13.02 3.32
N THR A 53 0.24 -11.85 3.22
CA THR A 53 0.88 -10.58 3.55
C THR A 53 1.09 -10.41 5.06
N ARG A 54 0.11 -10.81 5.87
CA ARG A 54 0.23 -10.84 7.33
C ARG A 54 1.38 -11.77 7.77
N MET A 55 1.45 -12.98 7.22
CA MET A 55 2.52 -13.93 7.53
C MET A 55 3.91 -13.41 7.12
N LEU A 56 4.01 -12.67 6.01
CA LEU A 56 5.23 -11.97 5.62
C LEU A 56 5.62 -10.91 6.68
N GLY A 57 4.67 -10.08 7.09
CA GLY A 57 4.89 -9.09 8.15
C GLY A 57 5.39 -9.73 9.44
N GLU A 58 4.74 -10.80 9.91
CA GLU A 58 5.18 -11.53 11.10
C GLU A 58 6.62 -12.08 10.97
N ALA A 59 7.00 -12.56 9.79
CA ALA A 59 8.37 -13.02 9.52
C ALA A 59 9.38 -11.86 9.56
N ILE A 60 9.02 -10.71 9.00
CA ILE A 60 9.82 -9.48 9.06
C ILE A 60 9.99 -9.01 10.51
N GLY A 61 8.92 -9.03 11.31
CA GLY A 61 8.96 -8.68 12.74
C GLY A 61 9.91 -9.59 13.51
N ARG A 62 9.79 -10.91 13.37
CA ARG A 62 10.72 -11.89 14.01
C ARG A 62 12.18 -11.68 13.59
N PHE A 63 12.43 -11.28 12.35
CA PHE A 63 13.78 -10.90 11.92
C PHE A 63 14.24 -9.60 12.60
N ALA A 64 13.41 -8.57 12.60
CA ALA A 64 13.72 -7.27 13.19
C ALA A 64 14.03 -7.35 14.69
N SER A 65 13.34 -8.21 15.46
CA SER A 65 13.62 -8.40 16.88
C SER A 65 15.02 -8.97 17.15
N SER A 66 15.64 -9.65 16.17
CA SER A 66 17.02 -10.15 16.31
C SER A 66 18.10 -9.09 16.10
N LEU A 67 17.75 -7.89 15.59
CA LEU A 67 18.72 -6.88 15.17
C LEU A 67 19.26 -6.02 16.32
N ASN A 68 18.66 -6.08 17.51
CA ASN A 68 18.95 -5.20 18.65
C ASN A 68 19.00 -3.70 18.24
N LYS A 69 17.98 -3.25 17.49
CA LYS A 69 17.84 -1.89 16.97
C LYS A 69 16.43 -1.36 17.21
N ARG A 70 16.29 -0.03 17.22
CA ARG A 70 14.98 0.62 17.07
C ARG A 70 14.58 0.52 15.60
N VAL A 71 13.44 -0.10 15.32
CA VAL A 71 12.95 -0.35 13.96
C VAL A 71 11.59 0.34 13.79
N LEU A 72 11.46 1.13 12.73
CA LEU A 72 10.19 1.68 12.26
C LEU A 72 9.69 0.78 11.12
N PHE A 73 8.45 0.30 11.22
CA PHE A 73 7.77 -0.34 10.10
C PHE A 73 6.84 0.68 9.44
N LEU A 74 6.97 0.83 8.12
CA LEU A 74 6.21 1.78 7.34
C LEU A 74 5.46 1.04 6.22
N GLY A 75 4.13 1.14 6.22
CA GLY A 75 3.27 0.71 5.12
C GLY A 75 2.67 1.94 4.45
N SER A 76 2.74 2.01 3.13
CA SER A 76 2.25 3.13 2.31
C SER A 76 1.32 2.65 1.19
N GLY A 77 0.52 3.58 0.66
CA GLY A 77 -0.50 3.34 -0.37
C GLY A 77 -1.91 3.15 0.19
N GLY A 78 -2.89 3.04 -0.70
CA GLY A 78 -4.32 2.98 -0.34
C GLY A 78 -4.95 4.34 -0.01
N LEU A 79 -6.13 4.38 0.62
CA LEU A 79 -7.04 3.27 0.98
C LEU A 79 -7.96 2.92 -0.21
N SER A 80 -9.29 3.03 -0.08
CA SER A 80 -10.21 2.79 -1.19
C SER A 80 -9.93 3.73 -2.36
N HIS A 81 -9.58 3.17 -3.52
CA HIS A 81 -9.41 3.94 -4.76
C HIS A 81 -9.30 3.06 -6.01
N GLN A 82 -9.61 3.68 -7.17
CA GLN A 82 -9.32 3.11 -8.49
C GLN A 82 -9.13 4.21 -9.55
N PRO A 83 -7.94 4.86 -9.59
CA PRO A 83 -7.59 5.74 -10.69
C PRO A 83 -7.52 4.98 -12.03
N PRO A 84 -7.52 5.68 -13.17
CA PRO A 84 -7.41 5.06 -14.48
C PRO A 84 -6.02 4.44 -14.71
N VAL A 85 -5.83 3.23 -14.20
CA VAL A 85 -4.61 2.42 -14.36
C VAL A 85 -4.82 1.41 -15.49
N PRO A 86 -3.93 1.37 -16.50
CA PRO A 86 -4.01 0.38 -17.57
C PRO A 86 -3.84 -1.05 -17.04
N GLU A 87 -4.72 -1.95 -17.47
CA GLU A 87 -4.59 -3.38 -17.17
C GLU A 87 -3.83 -4.08 -18.30
N LEU A 88 -2.77 -4.82 -17.96
CA LEU A 88 -1.93 -5.51 -18.95
C LEU A 88 -2.74 -6.40 -19.90
N ALA A 89 -3.78 -7.07 -19.38
CA ALA A 89 -4.66 -7.94 -20.15
C ALA A 89 -5.49 -7.20 -21.23
N LYS A 90 -5.76 -5.91 -21.04
CA LYS A 90 -6.60 -5.08 -21.93
C LYS A 90 -5.79 -4.03 -22.70
N ALA A 91 -4.49 -3.91 -22.40
CA ALA A 91 -3.61 -2.93 -22.99
C ALA A 91 -3.32 -3.27 -24.46
N ASP A 92 -3.33 -2.24 -25.31
CA ASP A 92 -2.80 -2.34 -26.68
C ASP A 92 -1.28 -2.59 -26.67
N ALA A 93 -0.69 -2.88 -27.84
CA ALA A 93 0.73 -3.21 -27.95
C ALA A 93 1.65 -2.13 -27.36
N HIS A 94 1.32 -0.85 -27.57
CA HIS A 94 2.12 0.26 -27.06
C HIS A 94 2.04 0.35 -25.54
N MET A 95 0.83 0.28 -24.97
CA MET A 95 0.63 0.32 -23.52
C MET A 95 1.20 -0.93 -22.83
N ARG A 96 1.16 -2.09 -23.47
CA ARG A 96 1.81 -3.31 -22.97
C ARG A 96 3.32 -3.14 -22.87
N ASP A 97 3.95 -2.60 -23.89
CA ASP A 97 5.39 -2.28 -23.87
C ASP A 97 5.74 -1.33 -22.71
N ARG A 98 4.92 -0.28 -22.52
CA ARG A 98 5.06 0.64 -21.38
C ARG A 98 4.97 -0.08 -20.03
N LEU A 99 3.97 -0.94 -19.84
CA LEU A 99 3.77 -1.72 -18.61
C LEU A 99 4.88 -2.75 -18.35
N LEU A 100 5.51 -3.28 -19.40
CA LEU A 100 6.56 -4.31 -19.31
C LEU A 100 7.98 -3.74 -19.15
N GLY A 101 8.13 -2.42 -19.08
CA GLY A 101 9.37 -1.79 -18.62
C GLY A 101 9.76 -0.51 -19.35
N SER A 102 9.31 -0.30 -20.60
CA SER A 102 9.68 0.90 -21.36
C SER A 102 9.02 2.17 -20.81
N GLY A 103 7.97 2.03 -19.99
CA GLY A 103 7.26 3.12 -19.33
C GLY A 103 7.92 3.63 -18.06
N LYS A 104 9.08 3.09 -17.67
CA LYS A 104 9.82 3.56 -16.49
C LYS A 104 10.28 5.02 -16.63
N GLN A 105 10.75 5.39 -17.82
CA GLN A 105 11.12 6.76 -18.17
C GLN A 105 10.30 7.17 -19.38
N LEU A 106 9.17 7.82 -19.13
CA LEU A 106 8.34 8.35 -20.20
C LEU A 106 8.94 9.67 -20.74
N PRO A 107 8.88 9.89 -22.06
CA PRO A 107 9.04 11.22 -22.63
C PRO A 107 8.15 12.24 -21.92
N GLU A 108 8.62 13.48 -21.81
CA GLU A 108 7.93 14.54 -21.06
C GLU A 108 6.48 14.74 -21.51
N ASN A 109 6.24 14.81 -22.82
CA ASN A 109 4.91 14.93 -23.40
C ASN A 109 3.99 13.74 -23.03
N GLU A 110 4.51 12.50 -23.03
CA GLU A 110 3.73 11.32 -22.62
C GLU A 110 3.41 11.33 -21.12
N ARG A 111 4.38 11.78 -20.30
CA ARG A 111 4.21 11.94 -18.86
C ARG A 111 3.12 12.99 -18.56
N GLU A 112 3.18 14.14 -19.23
CA GLU A 112 2.18 15.21 -19.11
C GLU A 112 0.80 14.73 -19.52
N LEU A 113 0.68 14.07 -20.68
CA LEU A 113 -0.60 13.51 -21.14
C LEU A 113 -1.17 12.50 -20.13
N ARG A 114 -0.32 11.65 -19.54
CA ARG A 114 -0.74 10.71 -18.50
C ARG A 114 -1.23 11.45 -17.24
N GLN A 115 -0.51 12.48 -16.80
CA GLN A 115 -0.91 13.29 -15.63
C GLN A 115 -2.23 14.01 -15.88
N GLN A 116 -2.39 14.66 -17.04
CA GLN A 116 -3.61 15.35 -17.43
C GLN A 116 -4.81 14.40 -17.48
N ARG A 117 -4.65 13.16 -17.97
CA ARG A 117 -5.72 12.15 -17.93
C ARG A 117 -6.20 11.84 -16.52
N VAL A 118 -5.28 11.76 -15.55
CA VAL A 118 -5.64 11.52 -14.14
C VAL A 118 -6.33 12.74 -13.54
N ILE A 119 -5.81 13.95 -13.81
CA ILE A 119 -6.41 15.21 -13.35
C ILE A 119 -7.84 15.36 -13.90
N SER A 120 -8.04 15.22 -15.21
CA SER A 120 -9.37 15.31 -15.82
C SER A 120 -10.32 14.21 -15.33
N ALA A 121 -9.80 13.03 -14.97
CA ALA A 121 -10.61 11.98 -14.35
C ALA A 121 -11.05 12.38 -12.93
N ALA A 122 -10.18 13.01 -12.14
CA ALA A 122 -10.50 13.51 -10.81
C ALA A 122 -11.55 14.63 -10.86
N GLU A 123 -11.37 15.60 -11.77
CA GLU A 123 -12.34 16.70 -11.97
C GLU A 123 -13.74 16.17 -12.29
N LYS A 124 -13.84 15.16 -13.18
CA LYS A 124 -15.12 14.50 -13.48
C LYS A 124 -15.67 13.74 -12.29
N PHE A 125 -14.82 13.06 -11.54
CA PHE A 125 -15.22 12.27 -10.37
C PHE A 125 -15.74 13.14 -9.22
N VAL A 126 -15.23 14.36 -9.06
CA VAL A 126 -15.75 15.35 -8.10
C VAL A 126 -17.19 15.76 -8.46
N VAL A 127 -17.50 15.89 -9.76
CA VAL A 127 -18.84 16.26 -10.26
C VAL A 127 -19.81 15.08 -10.22
N ASP A 128 -19.35 13.90 -10.63
CA ASP A 128 -20.14 12.66 -10.67
C ASP A 128 -19.28 11.46 -10.20
N GLN A 129 -19.57 10.95 -9.01
CA GLN A 129 -18.83 9.82 -8.43
C GLN A 129 -19.11 8.48 -9.15
N ASN A 130 -19.99 8.44 -10.14
CA ASN A 130 -20.19 7.25 -10.97
C ASN A 130 -19.19 7.16 -12.15
N THR A 131 -18.37 8.18 -12.38
CA THR A 131 -17.39 8.14 -13.49
C THR A 131 -16.23 7.17 -13.25
N LEU A 132 -15.98 6.79 -12.00
CA LEU A 132 -14.95 5.85 -11.57
C LEU A 132 -15.51 4.94 -10.48
N HIS A 133 -14.70 3.97 -10.01
CA HIS A 133 -15.08 3.18 -8.84
C HIS A 133 -15.23 4.11 -7.61
N PRO A 134 -16.35 4.06 -6.89
CA PRO A 134 -16.58 4.95 -5.77
C PRO A 134 -15.61 4.69 -4.62
N LEU A 135 -15.30 5.74 -3.85
CA LEU A 135 -14.59 5.58 -2.58
C LEU A 135 -15.50 4.84 -1.60
N ASN A 136 -14.91 4.09 -0.68
CA ASN A 136 -15.63 3.33 0.33
C ASN A 136 -15.19 3.71 1.77
N PRO A 137 -15.69 4.83 2.30
CA PRO A 137 -15.38 5.27 3.66
C PRO A 137 -15.73 4.29 4.77
N VAL A 138 -16.77 3.47 4.56
CA VAL A 138 -17.19 2.46 5.53
C VAL A 138 -16.14 1.35 5.61
N TRP A 139 -15.69 0.86 4.47
CA TRP A 139 -14.61 -0.13 4.40
C TRP A 139 -13.29 0.45 4.91
N ASP A 140 -12.92 1.66 4.50
CA ASP A 140 -11.68 2.34 4.93
C ASP A 140 -11.60 2.44 6.45
N ASN A 141 -12.66 2.95 7.09
CA ASN A 141 -12.69 3.10 8.54
C ASN A 141 -12.71 1.75 9.27
N ARG A 142 -13.39 0.74 8.71
CA ARG A 142 -13.37 -0.62 9.27
C ARG A 142 -11.98 -1.24 9.18
N PHE A 143 -11.30 -1.07 8.05
CA PHE A 143 -9.93 -1.52 7.84
C PHE A 143 -8.98 -0.90 8.87
N MET A 144 -9.01 0.43 9.01
CA MET A 144 -8.19 1.13 10.01
C MET A 144 -8.49 0.67 11.44
N SER A 145 -9.77 0.50 11.80
CA SER A 145 -10.15 -0.01 13.13
C SER A 145 -9.64 -1.43 13.40
N LEU A 146 -9.58 -2.31 12.39
CA LEU A 146 -8.99 -3.64 12.54
C LEU A 146 -7.49 -3.57 12.81
N LEU A 147 -6.77 -2.66 12.14
CA LEU A 147 -5.36 -2.42 12.39
C LEU A 147 -5.13 -1.92 13.82
N GLU A 148 -5.89 -0.92 14.27
CA GLU A 148 -5.80 -0.36 15.63
C GLU A 148 -6.06 -1.39 16.72
N GLN A 149 -7.01 -2.30 16.50
CA GLN A 149 -7.35 -3.35 17.45
C GLN A 149 -6.38 -4.54 17.40
N GLY A 150 -5.41 -4.54 16.48
CA GLY A 150 -4.52 -5.68 16.25
C GLY A 150 -5.24 -6.91 15.67
N ARG A 151 -6.46 -6.75 15.14
CA ARG A 151 -7.33 -7.85 14.67
C ARG A 151 -7.08 -8.18 13.20
N LEU A 152 -5.81 -8.26 12.82
CA LEU A 152 -5.38 -8.43 11.43
C LEU A 152 -5.90 -9.72 10.80
N GLN A 153 -6.04 -10.81 11.57
CA GLN A 153 -6.58 -12.07 11.07
C GLN A 153 -8.01 -11.94 10.53
N GLY A 154 -8.76 -10.91 10.96
CA GLY A 154 -10.10 -10.62 10.43
C GLY A 154 -10.12 -10.28 8.94
N LEU A 155 -8.96 -9.98 8.34
CA LEU A 155 -8.80 -9.72 6.90
C LEU A 155 -8.44 -10.97 6.11
N ASP A 156 -8.00 -12.06 6.75
CA ASP A 156 -7.43 -13.22 6.07
C ASP A 156 -8.41 -13.91 5.10
N ALA A 157 -9.71 -13.86 5.41
CA ALA A 157 -10.77 -14.45 4.61
C ALA A 157 -11.25 -13.54 3.46
N VAL A 158 -10.81 -12.28 3.41
CA VAL A 158 -11.20 -11.36 2.33
C VAL A 158 -10.42 -11.71 1.07
N SER A 159 -11.13 -12.14 0.04
CA SER A 159 -10.54 -12.44 -1.27
C SER A 159 -10.10 -11.17 -2.00
N ASN A 160 -9.24 -11.32 -3.01
CA ASN A 160 -8.82 -10.18 -3.82
C ASN A 160 -9.99 -9.62 -4.64
N GLU A 161 -10.87 -10.50 -5.10
CA GLU A 161 -12.04 -10.21 -5.89
C GLU A 161 -13.05 -9.39 -5.07
N GLU A 162 -13.34 -9.83 -3.84
CA GLU A 162 -14.20 -9.08 -2.91
C GLU A 162 -13.61 -7.71 -2.59
N LEU A 163 -12.30 -7.63 -2.31
CA LEU A 163 -11.65 -6.35 -2.02
C LEU A 163 -11.74 -5.38 -3.21
N SER A 164 -11.40 -5.86 -4.42
CA SER A 164 -11.50 -5.08 -5.65
C SER A 164 -12.92 -4.59 -5.91
N ALA A 165 -13.93 -5.43 -5.64
CA ALA A 165 -15.34 -5.08 -5.82
C ALA A 165 -15.84 -4.07 -4.79
N MET A 166 -15.36 -4.15 -3.55
CA MET A 166 -15.81 -3.28 -2.46
C MET A 166 -15.12 -1.91 -2.46
N ALA A 167 -13.84 -1.87 -2.78
CA ALA A 167 -13.01 -0.68 -2.53
C ALA A 167 -12.15 -0.26 -3.73
N GLY A 168 -12.23 -0.94 -4.86
CA GLY A 168 -11.46 -0.64 -6.05
C GLY A 168 -10.15 -1.43 -6.14
N LYS A 169 -9.67 -1.62 -7.38
CA LYS A 169 -8.49 -2.45 -7.68
C LYS A 169 -7.19 -1.90 -7.10
N SER A 170 -7.04 -0.59 -6.99
CA SER A 170 -5.79 0.00 -6.47
C SER A 170 -5.70 -0.10 -4.94
N THR A 171 -6.80 -0.44 -4.28
CA THR A 171 -6.84 -0.64 -2.82
C THR A 171 -5.95 -1.77 -2.34
N HIS A 172 -5.54 -2.71 -3.20
CA HIS A 172 -4.62 -3.77 -2.81
C HIS A 172 -3.28 -3.29 -2.23
N GLU A 173 -2.92 -2.03 -2.43
CA GLU A 173 -1.80 -1.38 -1.75
C GLU A 173 -1.91 -1.42 -0.21
N VAL A 174 -3.12 -1.46 0.37
CA VAL A 174 -3.29 -1.53 1.84
C VAL A 174 -2.69 -2.79 2.47
N LYS A 175 -2.31 -3.78 1.66
CA LYS A 175 -1.57 -4.97 2.12
C LYS A 175 -0.23 -4.58 2.73
N THR A 176 0.40 -3.49 2.30
CA THR A 176 1.62 -2.96 2.95
C THR A 176 1.37 -2.57 4.40
N TRP A 177 0.20 -2.00 4.71
CA TRP A 177 -0.19 -1.66 6.08
C TRP A 177 -0.36 -2.92 6.92
N VAL A 178 -1.00 -3.96 6.37
CA VAL A 178 -1.16 -5.26 7.05
C VAL A 178 0.20 -5.88 7.36
N ALA A 179 1.15 -5.85 6.42
CA ALA A 179 2.51 -6.33 6.67
C ALA A 179 3.22 -5.51 7.76
N ALA A 180 3.13 -4.19 7.73
CA ALA A 180 3.75 -3.30 8.71
C ALA A 180 3.18 -3.51 10.12
N PHE A 181 1.85 -3.55 10.26
CA PHE A 181 1.19 -3.81 11.54
C PHE A 181 1.45 -5.23 12.06
N ALA A 182 1.51 -6.23 11.17
CA ALA A 182 1.84 -7.60 11.56
C ALA A 182 3.30 -7.73 12.02
N ALA A 183 4.23 -7.03 11.37
CA ALA A 183 5.63 -6.97 11.79
C ALA A 183 5.79 -6.30 13.15
N PHE A 184 5.10 -5.17 13.35
CA PHE A 184 5.06 -4.47 14.63
C PHE A 184 4.46 -5.34 15.74
N ALA A 185 3.30 -5.95 15.51
CA ALA A 185 2.64 -6.83 16.47
C ALA A 185 3.49 -8.06 16.85
N ALA A 186 4.30 -8.57 15.92
CA ALA A 186 5.18 -9.72 16.19
C ALA A 186 6.35 -9.39 17.13
N ILE A 187 6.71 -8.11 17.30
CA ILE A 187 7.77 -7.68 18.22
C ILE A 187 7.26 -6.94 19.46
N SER A 188 6.01 -6.47 19.43
CA SER A 188 5.37 -5.85 20.58
C SER A 188 4.92 -6.95 21.55
N ALA A 189 5.38 -6.87 22.81
CA ALA A 189 5.00 -7.82 23.86
C ALA A 189 3.47 -7.86 24.00
N PHE A 190 2.84 -8.94 23.52
CA PHE A 190 1.41 -9.28 23.59
C PHE A 190 0.47 -8.18 24.13
N GLY A 191 0.23 -7.13 23.35
CA GLY A 191 -0.78 -6.11 23.65
C GLY A 191 -0.30 -4.83 24.32
N ASN A 192 0.98 -4.67 24.66
CA ASN A 192 1.53 -3.39 25.15
C ASN A 192 1.85 -2.42 24.01
N TRP A 193 0.85 -2.07 23.22
CA TRP A 193 0.96 -1.00 22.23
C TRP A 193 -0.37 -0.28 22.07
N ARG A 194 -0.29 0.98 21.64
CA ARG A 194 -1.47 1.79 21.33
C ARG A 194 -1.36 2.36 19.93
N SER A 195 -2.49 2.51 19.26
CA SER A 195 -2.57 3.34 18.07
C SER A 195 -2.64 4.83 18.46
N GLU A 196 -2.07 5.67 17.61
CA GLU A 196 -2.16 7.13 17.69
C GLU A 196 -2.12 7.75 16.29
N GLY A 197 -2.49 9.03 16.19
CA GLY A 197 -2.43 9.76 14.92
C GLY A 197 -3.36 9.23 13.82
N ARG A 198 -4.51 8.66 14.19
CA ARG A 198 -5.53 8.23 13.23
C ARG A 198 -6.11 9.47 12.52
N TYR A 199 -5.98 9.50 11.20
CA TYR A 199 -6.64 10.45 10.32
C TYR A 199 -7.28 9.70 9.16
N TYR A 200 -8.48 10.11 8.77
CA TYR A 200 -9.12 9.61 7.57
C TYR A 200 -9.96 10.70 6.91
N ARG A 201 -9.88 10.79 5.58
CA ARG A 201 -10.76 11.62 4.76
C ARG A 201 -10.93 10.99 3.37
N PRO A 202 -12.15 10.82 2.86
CA PRO A 202 -12.35 10.59 1.43
C PRO A 202 -12.06 11.89 0.67
N ILE A 203 -11.17 11.84 -0.31
CA ILE A 203 -10.75 13.00 -1.10
C ILE A 203 -11.02 12.69 -2.58
N PRO A 204 -12.23 13.01 -3.09
CA PRO A 204 -12.59 12.79 -4.50
C PRO A 204 -11.62 13.48 -5.47
N GLU A 205 -11.07 14.63 -5.09
CA GLU A 205 -10.08 15.39 -5.86
C GLU A 205 -8.77 14.60 -6.07
N TRP A 206 -8.49 13.62 -5.20
CA TRP A 206 -7.35 12.71 -5.31
C TRP A 206 -7.76 11.32 -5.77
N ILE A 207 -9.07 11.10 -6.03
CA ILE A 207 -9.66 9.79 -6.35
C ILE A 207 -9.30 8.77 -5.25
N ALA A 208 -9.19 9.18 -3.98
CA ALA A 208 -8.71 8.28 -2.94
C ALA A 208 -9.30 8.54 -1.54
N GLY A 209 -9.53 7.44 -0.80
CA GLY A 209 -9.60 7.46 0.65
C GLY A 209 -8.21 7.70 1.23
N PHE A 210 -7.97 8.88 1.81
CA PHE A 210 -6.67 9.21 2.40
C PHE A 210 -6.68 8.90 3.89
N GLY A 211 -5.69 8.17 4.37
CA GLY A 211 -5.57 7.83 5.78
C GLY A 211 -4.14 7.84 6.31
N SER A 212 -4.01 8.08 7.61
CA SER A 212 -2.79 7.81 8.37
C SER A 212 -3.13 7.09 9.66
N LEU A 213 -2.25 6.19 10.06
CA LEU A 213 -2.34 5.51 11.35
C LEU A 213 -0.94 5.18 11.84
N SER A 214 -0.67 5.42 13.12
CA SER A 214 0.59 5.05 13.75
C SER A 214 0.33 4.22 15.00
N ALA A 215 1.34 3.47 15.42
CA ALA A 215 1.30 2.67 16.62
C ALA A 215 2.65 2.74 17.33
N THR A 216 2.61 2.76 18.66
CA THR A 216 3.80 2.80 19.50
C THR A 216 3.66 1.83 20.66
N THR A 217 4.78 1.26 21.11
CA THR A 217 4.80 0.40 22.29
C THR A 217 4.49 1.24 23.54
N GLN A 218 3.67 0.70 24.43
CA GLN A 218 3.48 1.27 25.76
C GLN A 218 4.62 0.78 26.65
N ASN A 219 5.37 1.74 27.22
CA ASN A 219 6.38 1.48 28.24
C ASN A 219 5.74 0.99 29.53
#